data_AF-A0A833SGG7-F1
#
_entry.id   AF-A0A833SGG7-F1
#
_cell.length_a   1.000
_cell.length_b   1.000
_cell.length_c   1.000
_cell.angle_alpha   90.00
_cell.angle_beta   90.00
_cell.angle_gamma   90.00
#
_symmetry.space_group_name_H-M   'P 1'
#
loop_
_entity.id
_entity.type
_entity.pdbx_description
1 polymer ?
#
loop_
_entity_poly.entity_id
_entity_poly.type
_entity_poly.pdbx_seq_one_letter_code
_entity_poly.pdbx_strand_id
1 'polypeptide(L)'
;MRLALLWPQRCRRPFARSFAAAPVKPVDDAAAARRQHSIYYARFTRKFPAQLGPLSMEAVDRTTRFLANRGLDQTRALRAISRHIMITCYSQKMMDSKIEWLSNLGLSHNKINDVLARHPVILGSSFEKLEALIRWFIAHGVPEKKMPYLINVFPEIAAFSIATLDTKVDFLKEIGCDDDQIARILAMAPRVLGYSIEKLQANVDYLEELGVPCEFIPVITARVPQFLGLKTTRIKETVDAVDVMFGDGAGVEALLRNSRIVMHNVSGIRRAYNFLLSVGFTVERLKQCTRFVMRSEKFILRPRAKFLETKGVNVVSSSSWILMTESHFIDKYPDYATYLTQYKARLKKKKQV
;
A
#
# COMPACT_ATOMS: atom_id res chain seq x y z
N MET A 1 -40.10 -42.05 -20.31
CA MET A 1 -41.01 -41.07 -20.94
C MET A 1 -41.79 -40.36 -19.85
N ARG A 2 -41.89 -39.02 -19.97
CA ARG A 2 -42.67 -38.01 -19.24
C ARG A 2 -43.64 -38.49 -18.13
N LEU A 3 -43.64 -37.78 -17.00
CA LEU A 3 -44.74 -36.89 -16.61
C LEU A 3 -44.33 -35.98 -15.45
N ALA A 4 -44.71 -34.71 -15.59
CA ALA A 4 -44.47 -33.60 -14.69
C ALA A 4 -45.65 -33.41 -13.74
N LEU A 5 -45.41 -33.13 -12.45
CA LEU A 5 -46.35 -32.49 -11.53
C LEU A 5 -45.54 -31.62 -10.55
N LEU A 6 -45.52 -30.29 -10.75
CA LEU A 6 -46.31 -29.27 -10.04
C LEU A 6 -45.78 -28.96 -8.62
N TRP A 7 -44.93 -27.94 -8.54
CA TRP A 7 -44.62 -27.23 -7.29
C TRP A 7 -45.42 -25.92 -7.24
N PRO A 8 -46.08 -25.56 -6.13
CA PRO A 8 -46.92 -24.36 -6.06
C PRO A 8 -46.07 -23.08 -6.03
N GLN A 9 -46.43 -22.15 -6.91
CA GLN A 9 -45.98 -20.77 -6.94
C GLN A 9 -46.30 -20.07 -5.61
N ARG A 10 -45.30 -19.86 -4.76
CA ARG A 10 -45.41 -18.92 -3.63
C ARG A 10 -45.36 -17.49 -4.17
N CYS A 11 -46.48 -16.79 -4.08
CA CYS A 11 -46.58 -15.34 -4.30
C CYS A 11 -45.51 -14.60 -3.48
N ARG A 12 -44.50 -14.05 -4.15
CA ARG A 12 -43.62 -13.05 -3.56
C ARG A 12 -44.38 -11.72 -3.49
N ARG A 13 -44.87 -11.36 -2.31
CA ARG A 13 -45.25 -9.96 -2.02
C ARG A 13 -43.99 -9.09 -2.06
N PRO A 14 -43.96 -7.97 -2.79
CA PRO A 14 -42.86 -7.02 -2.67
C PRO A 14 -43.01 -6.27 -1.33
N PHE A 15 -42.01 -6.41 -0.46
CA PHE A 15 -41.81 -5.47 0.65
C PHE A 15 -41.37 -4.13 0.07
N ALA A 16 -42.31 -3.23 -0.16
CA ALA A 16 -42.01 -1.82 -0.37
C ALA A 16 -41.62 -1.20 0.98
N ARG A 17 -40.31 -1.09 1.24
CA ARG A 17 -39.80 -0.09 2.18
C ARG A 17 -39.29 1.08 1.35
N SER A 18 -40.13 2.10 1.22
CA SER A 18 -39.76 3.42 0.73
C SER A 18 -38.75 4.03 1.70
N PHE A 19 -37.46 3.95 1.37
CA PHE A 19 -36.51 4.95 1.85
C PHE A 19 -36.63 6.13 0.89
N ALA A 20 -37.29 7.20 1.34
CA ALA A 20 -37.12 8.49 0.72
C ALA A 20 -35.64 8.85 0.87
N ALA A 21 -34.89 8.78 -0.24
CA ALA A 21 -33.55 9.33 -0.31
C ALA A 21 -33.67 10.84 -0.10
N ALA A 22 -33.01 11.38 0.92
CA ALA A 22 -32.81 12.81 1.01
C ALA A 22 -32.15 13.30 -0.29
N PRO A 23 -32.62 14.41 -0.89
CA PRO A 23 -32.01 14.92 -2.11
C PRO A 23 -30.56 15.32 -1.80
N VAL A 24 -29.62 14.60 -2.41
CA VAL A 24 -28.21 14.99 -2.46
C VAL A 24 -28.14 16.29 -3.23
N LYS A 25 -27.59 17.36 -2.64
CA LYS A 25 -27.40 18.67 -3.29
C LYS A 25 -26.43 18.53 -4.47
N PRO A 26 -26.87 18.55 -5.75
CA PRO A 26 -26.00 18.31 -6.90
C PRO A 26 -25.21 19.55 -7.35
N VAL A 27 -25.63 20.73 -6.89
CA VAL A 27 -25.18 22.02 -7.43
C VAL A 27 -23.82 22.44 -6.87
N ASP A 28 -23.56 22.18 -5.58
CA ASP A 28 -22.30 22.54 -4.92
C ASP A 28 -21.13 21.66 -5.42
N ASP A 29 -21.37 20.37 -5.65
CA ASP A 29 -20.36 19.43 -6.15
C ASP A 29 -19.97 19.73 -7.60
N ALA A 30 -20.94 20.10 -8.44
CA ALA A 30 -20.68 20.48 -9.83
C ALA A 30 -19.89 21.80 -9.92
N ALA A 31 -20.19 22.78 -9.06
CA ALA A 31 -19.44 24.03 -8.99
C ALA A 31 -18.00 23.80 -8.48
N ALA A 32 -17.82 22.96 -7.46
CA ALA A 32 -16.50 22.58 -6.96
C ALA A 32 -15.67 21.83 -8.02
N ALA A 33 -16.28 20.89 -8.75
CA ALA A 33 -15.62 20.19 -9.86
C ALA A 33 -15.19 21.15 -10.98
N ARG A 34 -16.05 22.10 -11.37
CA ARG A 34 -15.72 23.13 -12.36
C ARG A 34 -14.54 24.01 -11.92
N ARG A 35 -14.51 24.45 -10.65
CA ARG A 35 -13.38 25.19 -10.08
C ARG A 35 -12.10 24.35 -10.06
N GLN A 36 -12.20 23.07 -9.73
CA GLN A 36 -11.04 22.18 -9.74
C GLN A 36 -10.50 21.96 -11.17
N HIS A 37 -11.38 21.87 -12.15
CA HIS A 37 -10.99 21.71 -13.56
C HIS A 37 -10.30 22.97 -14.10
N SER A 38 -10.75 24.18 -13.77
CA SER A 38 -10.09 25.42 -14.19
C SER A 38 -8.66 25.53 -13.66
N ILE A 39 -8.41 25.06 -12.43
CA ILE A 39 -7.05 24.96 -11.86
C ILE A 39 -6.17 24.03 -12.70
N TYR A 40 -6.70 22.92 -13.22
CA TYR A 40 -5.94 22.01 -14.06
C TYR A 40 -5.58 22.65 -15.40
N TYR A 41 -6.52 23.31 -16.07
CA TYR A 41 -6.25 23.98 -17.35
C TYR A 41 -5.16 25.06 -17.22
N ALA A 42 -5.22 25.90 -16.18
CA ALA A 42 -4.17 26.88 -15.92
C ALA A 42 -2.80 26.22 -15.67
N ARG A 43 -2.77 25.08 -14.96
CA ARG A 43 -1.53 24.31 -14.74
C ARG A 43 -1.00 23.69 -16.03
N PHE A 44 -1.87 23.28 -16.95
CA PHE A 44 -1.46 22.69 -18.23
C PHE A 44 -0.71 23.71 -19.07
N THR A 45 -1.28 24.90 -19.27
CA THR A 45 -0.64 25.98 -20.04
C THR A 45 0.73 26.34 -19.48
N ARG A 46 0.85 26.43 -18.15
CA ARG A 46 2.14 26.75 -17.49
C ARG A 46 3.20 25.65 -17.65
N LYS A 47 2.79 24.38 -17.67
CA LYS A 47 3.72 23.24 -17.77
C LYS A 47 4.04 22.86 -19.21
N PHE A 48 3.26 23.34 -20.19
CA PHE A 48 3.46 23.00 -21.58
C PHE A 48 4.73 23.68 -22.11
N PRO A 49 5.60 22.97 -22.84
CA PRO A 49 6.83 23.58 -23.32
C PRO A 49 6.58 24.67 -24.35
N ALA A 50 7.07 25.89 -24.09
CA ALA A 50 6.82 27.05 -24.93
C ALA A 50 7.31 26.87 -26.37
N GLN A 51 8.36 26.07 -26.59
CA GLN A 51 8.91 25.79 -27.91
C GLN A 51 7.97 24.99 -28.83
N LEU A 52 6.91 24.37 -28.29
CA LEU A 52 5.92 23.62 -29.08
C LEU A 52 4.71 24.49 -29.46
N GLY A 53 4.76 25.79 -29.16
CA GLY A 53 3.64 26.72 -29.38
C GLY A 53 2.56 26.63 -28.29
N PRO A 54 1.39 27.26 -28.51
CA PRO A 54 0.31 27.25 -27.54
C PRO A 54 -0.30 25.85 -27.39
N LEU A 55 -0.67 25.51 -26.16
CA LEU A 55 -1.36 24.25 -25.87
C LEU A 55 -2.72 24.20 -26.58
N SER A 56 -2.93 23.19 -27.42
CA SER A 56 -4.24 22.92 -28.03
C SER A 56 -5.21 22.34 -26.99
N MET A 57 -6.30 23.07 -26.73
CA MET A 57 -7.38 22.60 -25.86
C MET A 57 -8.08 21.37 -26.41
N GLU A 58 -8.18 21.25 -27.74
CA GLU A 58 -8.71 20.05 -28.39
C GLU A 58 -7.84 18.81 -28.09
N ALA A 59 -6.51 18.97 -28.05
CA ALA A 59 -5.59 17.89 -27.68
C ALA A 59 -5.79 17.46 -26.21
N VAL A 60 -6.02 18.42 -25.31
CA VAL A 60 -6.37 18.14 -23.90
C VAL A 60 -7.69 17.37 -23.82
N ASP A 61 -8.71 17.80 -24.55
CA ASP A 61 -10.04 17.16 -24.53
C ASP A 61 -10.02 15.76 -25.14
N ARG A 62 -9.29 15.55 -26.23
CA ARG A 62 -9.06 14.23 -26.84
C ARG A 62 -8.40 13.30 -25.84
N THR A 63 -7.36 13.76 -25.16
CA THR A 63 -6.62 12.94 -24.19
C THR A 63 -7.44 12.65 -22.94
N THR A 64 -8.22 13.62 -22.48
CA THR A 64 -9.16 13.45 -21.37
C THR A 64 -10.22 12.42 -21.71
N ARG A 65 -10.82 12.49 -22.92
CA ARG A 65 -11.77 11.49 -23.42
C ARG A 65 -11.14 10.11 -23.55
N PHE A 66 -9.92 10.02 -24.07
CA PHE A 66 -9.19 8.76 -24.16
C PHE A 66 -9.06 8.08 -22.79
N LEU A 67 -8.57 8.81 -21.79
CA LEU A 67 -8.44 8.29 -20.43
C LEU A 67 -9.81 7.97 -19.78
N ALA A 68 -10.83 8.79 -20.06
CA ALA A 68 -12.18 8.58 -19.56
C ALA A 68 -12.84 7.32 -20.14
N ASN A 69 -12.68 7.06 -21.43
CA ASN A 69 -13.19 5.86 -22.11
C ASN A 69 -12.54 4.59 -21.56
N ARG A 70 -11.32 4.69 -21.01
CA ARG A 70 -10.68 3.58 -20.29
C ARG A 70 -11.24 3.38 -18.88
N GLY A 71 -12.03 4.30 -18.34
CA GLY A 71 -12.62 4.21 -17.00
C GLY A 71 -11.90 5.02 -15.92
N LEU A 72 -11.03 5.97 -16.28
CA LEU A 72 -10.60 6.99 -15.33
C LEU A 72 -11.69 8.06 -15.23
N ASP A 73 -12.10 8.44 -14.02
CA ASP A 73 -12.97 9.62 -13.90
C ASP A 73 -12.26 10.89 -14.41
N GLN A 74 -13.05 11.91 -14.74
CA GLN A 74 -12.53 13.14 -15.34
C GLN A 74 -11.47 13.81 -14.48
N THR A 75 -11.61 13.79 -13.15
CA THR A 75 -10.62 14.39 -12.24
C THR A 75 -9.31 13.61 -12.26
N ARG A 76 -9.35 12.27 -12.26
CA ARG A 76 -8.17 11.41 -12.39
C ARG A 76 -7.49 11.59 -13.74
N ALA A 77 -8.25 11.72 -14.82
CA ALA A 77 -7.72 11.98 -16.17
C ALA A 77 -7.00 13.34 -16.23
N LEU A 78 -7.64 14.43 -15.81
CA LEU A 78 -7.02 15.76 -15.76
C LEU A 78 -5.79 15.79 -14.85
N ARG A 79 -5.83 15.08 -13.72
CA ARG A 79 -4.68 14.95 -12.83
C ARG A 79 -3.52 14.19 -13.48
N ALA A 80 -3.80 13.14 -14.26
CA ALA A 80 -2.80 12.42 -15.04
C ALA A 80 -2.12 13.35 -16.07
N ILE A 81 -2.92 14.08 -16.86
CA ILE A 81 -2.42 15.10 -17.79
C ILE A 81 -1.58 16.15 -17.06
N SER A 82 -1.99 16.58 -15.85
CA SER A 82 -1.24 17.55 -15.05
C SER A 82 0.13 17.04 -14.59
N ARG A 83 0.28 15.72 -14.42
CA ARG A 83 1.55 15.09 -14.05
C ARG A 83 2.50 15.02 -15.23
N HIS A 84 1.97 14.80 -16.44
CA HIS A 84 2.75 14.73 -17.67
C HIS A 84 1.98 15.36 -18.82
N ILE A 85 2.16 16.66 -19.04
CA ILE A 85 1.36 17.39 -20.04
C ILE A 85 1.64 16.89 -21.46
N MET A 86 2.85 16.40 -21.73
CA MET A 86 3.25 15.91 -23.05
C MET A 86 2.43 14.71 -23.54
N ILE A 87 1.67 14.05 -22.67
CA ILE A 87 0.71 13.01 -23.09
C ILE A 87 -0.31 13.53 -24.11
N THR A 88 -0.61 14.84 -24.12
CA THR A 88 -1.54 15.44 -25.09
C THR A 88 -1.00 15.46 -26.53
N CYS A 89 0.32 15.35 -26.67
CA CYS A 89 1.02 15.27 -27.95
C CYS A 89 1.15 13.83 -28.46
N TYR A 90 0.78 12.81 -27.67
CA TYR A 90 0.93 11.42 -28.08
C TYR A 90 -0.17 11.02 -29.05
N SER A 91 0.21 10.25 -30.08
CA SER A 91 -0.78 9.65 -30.97
C SER A 91 -1.53 8.55 -30.23
N GLN A 92 -2.81 8.37 -30.58
CA GLN A 92 -3.63 7.31 -29.99
C GLN A 92 -3.00 5.92 -30.23
N LYS A 93 -2.49 5.67 -31.46
CA LYS A 93 -1.78 4.44 -31.81
C LYS A 93 -0.59 4.14 -30.89
N MET A 94 0.22 5.15 -30.55
CA MET A 94 1.36 4.99 -29.66
C MET A 94 0.92 4.62 -28.25
N MET A 95 -0.09 5.32 -27.72
CA MET A 95 -0.64 5.04 -26.39
C MET A 95 -1.24 3.63 -26.33
N ASP A 96 -2.03 3.25 -27.34
CA ASP A 96 -2.65 1.92 -27.41
C ASP A 96 -1.61 0.81 -27.51
N SER A 97 -0.57 0.98 -28.33
CA SER A 97 0.54 0.01 -28.43
C SER A 97 1.24 -0.19 -27.08
N LYS A 98 1.46 0.89 -26.31
CA LYS A 98 2.10 0.76 -24.99
C LYS A 98 1.17 0.11 -23.96
N ILE A 99 -0.14 0.41 -24.04
CA ILE A 99 -1.15 -0.22 -23.19
C ILE A 99 -1.24 -1.71 -23.47
N GLU A 100 -1.22 -2.11 -24.74
CA GLU A 100 -1.21 -3.51 -25.15
C GLU A 100 0.04 -4.22 -24.61
N TRP A 101 1.21 -3.59 -24.72
CA TRP A 101 2.44 -4.13 -24.11
C TRP A 101 2.33 -4.31 -22.59
N LEU A 102 1.76 -3.33 -21.86
CA LEU A 102 1.50 -3.48 -20.42
C LEU A 102 0.53 -4.62 -20.12
N SER A 103 -0.47 -4.83 -20.98
CA SER A 103 -1.42 -5.94 -20.88
C SER A 103 -0.73 -7.28 -21.11
N ASN A 104 0.09 -7.39 -22.15
CA ASN A 104 0.86 -8.59 -22.50
C ASN A 104 1.91 -8.93 -21.43
N LEU A 105 2.45 -7.92 -20.74
CA LEU A 105 3.30 -8.16 -19.56
C LEU A 105 2.52 -8.84 -18.42
N GLY A 106 1.20 -8.63 -18.34
CA GLY A 106 0.30 -9.26 -17.37
C GLY A 106 -0.45 -8.29 -16.45
N LEU A 107 -0.45 -6.97 -16.72
CA LEU A 107 -1.24 -6.02 -15.93
C LEU A 107 -2.71 -6.05 -16.38
N SER A 108 -3.62 -6.23 -15.42
CA SER A 108 -5.06 -6.04 -15.67
C SER A 108 -5.39 -4.59 -16.09
N HIS A 109 -6.48 -4.40 -16.83
CA HIS A 109 -6.98 -3.09 -17.26
C HIS A 109 -7.03 -2.04 -16.13
N ASN A 110 -7.55 -2.43 -14.95
CA ASN A 110 -7.63 -1.53 -13.79
C ASN A 110 -6.24 -1.13 -13.27
N LYS A 111 -5.28 -2.06 -13.26
CA LYS A 111 -3.89 -1.78 -12.83
C LYS A 111 -3.16 -0.91 -13.83
N ILE A 112 -3.39 -1.10 -15.13
CA ILE A 112 -2.89 -0.18 -16.17
C ILE A 112 -3.42 1.22 -15.89
N ASN A 113 -4.73 1.37 -15.67
CA ASN A 113 -5.33 2.68 -15.37
C ASN A 113 -4.78 3.32 -14.07
N ASP A 114 -4.48 2.53 -13.05
CA ASP A 114 -3.82 3.01 -11.82
C ASP A 114 -2.38 3.46 -12.09
N VAL A 115 -1.65 2.80 -12.99
CA VAL A 115 -0.33 3.22 -13.46
C VAL A 115 -0.42 4.53 -14.24
N LEU A 116 -1.31 4.61 -15.24
CA LEU A 116 -1.48 5.82 -16.06
C LEU A 116 -1.89 7.03 -15.23
N ALA A 117 -2.74 6.83 -14.22
CA ALA A 117 -3.13 7.89 -13.31
C ALA A 117 -1.94 8.45 -12.51
N ARG A 118 -0.97 7.61 -12.11
CA ARG A 118 0.17 7.99 -11.26
C ARG A 118 1.40 8.42 -12.07
N HIS A 119 1.68 7.75 -13.17
CA HIS A 119 2.89 7.95 -13.98
C HIS A 119 2.59 7.83 -15.49
N PRO A 120 1.88 8.81 -16.08
CA PRO A 120 1.50 8.77 -17.50
C PRO A 120 2.68 8.83 -18.47
N VAL A 121 3.86 9.27 -18.00
CA VAL A 121 5.12 9.31 -18.77
C VAL A 121 5.49 7.95 -19.37
N ILE A 122 5.08 6.85 -18.73
CA ILE A 122 5.35 5.49 -19.21
C ILE A 122 4.86 5.25 -20.64
N LEU A 123 3.79 5.94 -21.07
CA LEU A 123 3.25 5.84 -22.43
C LEU A 123 4.21 6.35 -23.51
N GLY A 124 5.09 7.30 -23.16
CA GLY A 124 6.10 7.84 -24.06
C GLY A 124 7.48 7.21 -23.89
N SER A 125 7.63 6.22 -23.02
CA SER A 125 8.92 5.51 -22.85
C SER A 125 9.15 4.55 -24.01
N SER A 126 10.38 4.46 -24.53
CA SER A 126 10.72 3.53 -25.60
C SER A 126 10.55 2.07 -25.15
N PHE A 127 10.29 1.15 -26.07
CA PHE A 127 10.16 -0.28 -25.73
C PHE A 127 11.49 -0.84 -25.28
N GLU A 128 12.57 -0.47 -25.97
CA GLU A 128 13.94 -0.89 -25.71
C GLU A 128 14.34 -0.56 -24.26
N LYS A 129 14.03 0.66 -23.79
CA LYS A 129 14.31 1.06 -22.40
C LYS A 129 13.54 0.21 -21.40
N LEU A 130 12.24 -0.01 -21.62
CA LEU A 130 11.41 -0.78 -20.70
C LEU A 130 11.82 -2.25 -20.65
N GLU A 131 12.17 -2.84 -21.79
CA GLU A 131 12.66 -4.21 -21.86
C GLU A 131 14.05 -4.36 -21.25
N ALA A 132 14.93 -3.37 -21.42
CA ALA A 132 16.23 -3.35 -20.73
C ALA A 132 16.05 -3.33 -19.20
N LEU A 133 15.10 -2.53 -18.69
CA LEU A 133 14.76 -2.53 -17.25
C LEU A 133 14.24 -3.89 -16.78
N ILE A 134 13.36 -4.54 -17.54
CA ILE A 134 12.87 -5.88 -17.20
C ILE A 134 14.01 -6.90 -17.17
N ARG A 135 14.86 -6.92 -18.21
CA ARG A 135 16.03 -7.80 -18.28
C ARG A 135 16.96 -7.58 -17.10
N TRP A 136 17.17 -6.32 -16.71
CA TRP A 136 18.00 -5.97 -15.56
C TRP A 136 17.44 -6.55 -14.25
N PHE A 137 16.13 -6.44 -13.99
CA PHE A 137 15.53 -7.05 -12.80
C PHE A 137 15.66 -8.58 -12.80
N ILE A 138 15.47 -9.23 -13.96
CA ILE A 138 15.60 -10.69 -14.10
C ILE A 138 17.05 -11.12 -13.85
N ALA A 139 18.02 -10.37 -14.38
CA ALA A 139 19.44 -10.63 -14.15
C ALA A 139 19.83 -10.53 -12.66
N HIS A 140 19.13 -9.70 -11.88
CA HIS A 140 19.28 -9.59 -10.43
C HIS A 140 18.35 -10.53 -9.64
N GLY A 141 17.95 -11.65 -10.23
CA GLY A 141 17.23 -12.73 -9.56
C GLY A 141 15.74 -12.46 -9.31
N VAL A 142 15.16 -11.37 -9.83
CA VAL A 142 13.72 -11.15 -9.69
C VAL A 142 12.95 -12.04 -10.67
N PRO A 143 11.98 -12.85 -10.21
CA PRO A 143 11.20 -13.69 -11.10
C PRO A 143 10.40 -12.88 -12.12
N GLU A 144 10.41 -13.27 -13.39
CA GLU A 144 9.69 -12.59 -14.48
C GLU A 144 8.20 -12.36 -14.16
N LYS A 145 7.54 -13.34 -13.52
CA LYS A 145 6.14 -13.23 -13.05
C LYS A 145 5.88 -12.06 -12.07
N LYS A 146 6.92 -11.45 -11.50
CA LYS A 146 6.81 -10.26 -10.63
C LYS A 146 6.84 -8.95 -11.40
N MET A 147 7.24 -8.93 -12.68
CA MET A 147 7.36 -7.69 -13.46
C MET A 147 6.05 -6.87 -13.50
N PRO A 148 4.85 -7.46 -13.68
CA PRO A 148 3.60 -6.71 -13.62
C PRO A 148 3.38 -6.02 -12.28
N TYR A 149 3.73 -6.70 -11.19
CA TYR A 149 3.66 -6.14 -9.85
C TYR A 149 4.63 -4.96 -9.71
N LEU A 150 5.89 -5.10 -10.15
CA LEU A 150 6.89 -4.03 -10.05
C LEU A 150 6.49 -2.78 -10.84
N ILE A 151 6.09 -2.94 -12.11
CA ILE A 151 5.62 -1.82 -12.94
C ILE A 151 4.37 -1.17 -12.32
N ASN A 152 3.46 -1.98 -11.75
CA ASN A 152 2.31 -1.43 -11.06
C ASN A 152 2.71 -0.66 -9.78
N VAL A 153 3.56 -1.22 -8.91
CA VAL A 153 3.87 -0.59 -7.63
C VAL A 153 4.90 0.52 -7.75
N PHE A 154 5.74 0.57 -8.77
CA PHE A 154 6.78 1.59 -8.98
C PHE A 154 6.97 1.93 -10.47
N PRO A 155 5.96 2.48 -11.16
CA PRO A 155 6.08 2.82 -12.58
C PRO A 155 7.13 3.91 -12.86
N GLU A 156 7.47 4.72 -11.85
CA GLU A 156 8.50 5.75 -11.95
C GLU A 156 9.90 5.18 -12.24
N ILE A 157 10.11 3.87 -12.04
CA ILE A 157 11.35 3.16 -12.42
C ILE A 157 11.72 3.36 -13.90
N ALA A 158 10.72 3.56 -14.77
CA ALA A 158 10.91 3.81 -16.20
C ALA A 158 11.73 5.08 -16.48
N ALA A 159 11.85 5.99 -15.52
CA ALA A 159 12.67 7.19 -15.65
C ALA A 159 14.17 6.92 -15.43
N PHE A 160 14.52 5.88 -14.68
CA PHE A 160 15.90 5.61 -14.25
C PHE A 160 16.73 5.00 -15.39
N SER A 161 18.04 5.23 -15.36
CA SER A 161 19.01 4.53 -16.21
C SER A 161 19.50 3.27 -15.49
N ILE A 162 19.98 2.29 -16.25
CA ILE A 162 20.56 1.06 -15.70
C ILE A 162 21.72 1.38 -14.76
N ALA A 163 22.63 2.28 -15.17
CA ALA A 163 23.74 2.72 -14.33
C ALA A 163 23.29 3.27 -12.97
N THR A 164 22.20 4.05 -12.92
CA THR A 164 21.66 4.53 -11.63
C THR A 164 21.14 3.38 -10.77
N LEU A 165 20.57 2.33 -11.36
CA LEU A 165 20.09 1.16 -10.63
C LEU A 165 21.25 0.30 -10.13
N ASP A 166 22.31 0.15 -10.93
CA ASP A 166 23.53 -0.55 -10.55
C ASP A 166 24.14 0.10 -9.30
N THR A 167 24.25 1.43 -9.26
CA THR A 167 24.72 2.14 -8.04
C THR A 167 23.86 1.84 -6.80
N LYS A 168 22.56 1.58 -6.95
CA LYS A 168 21.70 1.15 -5.82
C LYS A 168 21.98 -0.27 -5.39
N VAL A 169 22.26 -1.16 -6.34
CA VAL A 169 22.63 -2.55 -6.05
C VAL A 169 24.01 -2.62 -5.40
N ASP A 170 24.97 -1.85 -5.89
CA ASP A 170 26.32 -1.76 -5.33
C ASP A 170 26.27 -1.27 -3.88
N PHE A 171 25.50 -0.23 -3.59
CA PHE A 171 25.26 0.20 -2.21
C PHE A 171 24.67 -0.93 -1.33
N LEU A 172 23.72 -1.72 -1.84
CA LEU A 172 23.17 -2.84 -1.07
C LEU A 172 24.23 -3.92 -0.79
N LYS A 173 25.16 -4.15 -1.73
CA LYS A 173 26.30 -5.05 -1.53
C LYS A 173 27.30 -4.49 -0.52
N GLU A 174 27.58 -3.19 -0.58
CA GLU A 174 28.48 -2.49 0.36
C GLU A 174 28.02 -2.62 1.81
N ILE A 175 26.71 -2.56 2.07
CA ILE A 175 26.15 -2.80 3.42
C ILE A 175 26.03 -4.30 3.78
N GLY A 176 26.57 -5.19 2.95
CA GLY A 176 26.67 -6.63 3.20
C GLY A 176 25.49 -7.47 2.73
N CYS A 177 24.60 -6.98 1.87
CA CYS A 177 23.53 -7.82 1.32
C CYS A 177 24.08 -8.80 0.28
N ASP A 178 23.73 -10.08 0.42
CA ASP A 178 23.97 -11.10 -0.60
C ASP A 178 23.01 -10.96 -1.79
N ASP A 179 23.31 -11.65 -2.90
CA ASP A 179 22.50 -11.56 -4.13
C ASP A 179 21.05 -12.03 -3.91
N ASP A 180 20.81 -13.03 -3.04
CA ASP A 180 19.47 -13.51 -2.71
C ASP A 180 18.67 -12.47 -1.91
N GLN A 181 19.33 -11.76 -0.99
CA GLN A 181 18.76 -10.65 -0.24
C GLN A 181 18.41 -9.49 -1.17
N ILE A 182 19.30 -9.14 -2.09
CA ILE A 182 19.08 -8.11 -3.10
C ILE A 182 17.89 -8.50 -3.99
N ALA A 183 17.86 -9.72 -4.53
CA ALA A 183 16.73 -10.22 -5.32
C ALA A 183 15.40 -10.10 -4.56
N ARG A 184 15.38 -10.44 -3.27
CA ARG A 184 14.18 -10.28 -2.41
C ARG A 184 13.81 -8.80 -2.22
N ILE A 185 14.77 -7.92 -1.96
CA ILE A 185 14.56 -6.47 -1.81
C ILE A 185 13.92 -5.92 -3.08
N LEU A 186 14.50 -6.22 -4.24
CA LEU A 186 14.01 -5.77 -5.56
C LEU A 186 12.60 -6.31 -5.85
N ALA A 187 12.33 -7.57 -5.52
CA ALA A 187 11.04 -8.20 -5.77
C ALA A 187 9.91 -7.71 -4.84
N MET A 188 10.23 -7.34 -3.60
CA MET A 188 9.24 -6.97 -2.57
C MET A 188 9.05 -5.46 -2.41
N ALA A 189 10.13 -4.69 -2.58
CA ALA A 189 10.19 -3.27 -2.27
C ALA A 189 10.98 -2.47 -3.33
N PRO A 190 10.61 -2.54 -4.62
CA PRO A 190 11.36 -1.87 -5.70
C PRO A 190 11.45 -0.34 -5.53
N ARG A 191 10.52 0.26 -4.77
CA ARG A 191 10.54 1.71 -4.48
C ARG A 191 11.78 2.16 -3.72
N VAL A 192 12.51 1.26 -3.07
CA VAL A 192 13.78 1.59 -2.39
C VAL A 192 14.80 2.18 -3.38
N LEU A 193 14.80 1.73 -4.63
CA LEU A 193 15.66 2.23 -5.70
C LEU A 193 15.40 3.71 -6.04
N GLY A 194 14.21 4.22 -5.70
CA GLY A 194 13.83 5.61 -5.93
C GLY A 194 14.40 6.61 -4.93
N TYR A 195 15.03 6.14 -3.84
CA TYR A 195 15.68 7.03 -2.86
C TYR A 195 17.11 7.33 -3.27
N SER A 196 17.62 8.50 -2.87
CA SER A 196 19.02 8.89 -3.09
C SER A 196 19.96 8.03 -2.23
N ILE A 197 21.24 7.89 -2.61
CA ILE A 197 22.18 7.07 -1.84
C ILE A 197 22.35 7.64 -0.44
N GLU A 198 22.44 8.96 -0.32
CA GLU A 198 22.54 9.67 0.96
C GLU A 198 21.36 9.34 1.87
N LYS A 199 20.16 9.20 1.30
CA LYS A 199 18.96 8.83 2.05
C LYS A 199 19.01 7.39 2.57
N LEU A 200 19.56 6.48 1.77
CA LEU A 200 19.73 5.08 2.16
C LEU A 200 20.82 4.96 3.23
N GLN A 201 22.00 5.55 3.00
CA GLN A 201 23.14 5.58 3.91
C GLN A 201 22.75 6.18 5.28
N ALA A 202 22.08 7.33 5.31
CA ALA A 202 21.68 7.96 6.57
C ALA A 202 20.76 7.09 7.43
N ASN A 203 20.03 6.13 6.87
CA ASN A 203 19.25 5.18 7.67
C ASN A 203 20.09 3.97 8.12
N VAL A 204 21.13 3.61 7.37
CA VAL A 204 22.10 2.57 7.75
C VAL A 204 22.97 3.07 8.90
N ASP A 205 23.61 4.24 8.74
CA ASP A 205 24.39 4.91 9.78
C ASP A 205 23.57 5.06 11.06
N TYR A 206 22.29 5.42 10.92
CA TYR A 206 21.42 5.59 12.07
C TYR A 206 21.12 4.27 12.81
N LEU A 207 21.09 3.13 12.12
CA LEU A 207 20.99 1.83 12.81
C LEU A 207 22.29 1.51 13.57
N GLU A 208 23.44 1.84 13.01
CA GLU A 208 24.75 1.69 13.67
C GLU A 208 24.86 2.58 14.91
N GLU A 209 24.45 3.85 14.82
CA GLU A 209 24.38 4.79 15.94
C GLU A 209 23.47 4.29 17.08
N LEU A 210 22.40 3.57 16.73
CA LEU A 210 21.51 2.91 17.71
C LEU A 210 22.14 1.66 18.35
N GLY A 211 23.32 1.23 17.91
CA GLY A 211 24.00 0.04 18.41
C GLY A 211 23.52 -1.27 17.77
N VAL A 212 22.90 -1.21 16.58
CA VAL A 212 22.64 -2.42 15.78
C VAL A 212 23.99 -2.94 15.25
N PRO A 213 24.38 -4.19 15.52
CA PRO A 213 25.62 -4.73 14.98
C PRO A 213 25.57 -4.82 13.45
N CYS A 214 26.69 -4.53 12.80
CA CYS A 214 26.75 -4.36 11.35
C CYS A 214 26.33 -5.62 10.58
N GLU A 215 26.58 -6.82 11.12
CA GLU A 215 26.16 -8.09 10.53
C GLU A 215 24.63 -8.27 10.46
N PHE A 216 23.86 -7.51 11.26
CA PHE A 216 22.39 -7.54 11.24
C PHE A 216 21.78 -6.49 10.32
N ILE A 217 22.52 -5.49 9.86
CA ILE A 217 22.05 -4.48 8.91
C ILE A 217 21.52 -5.10 7.61
N PRO A 218 22.26 -5.99 6.91
CA PRO A 218 21.74 -6.62 5.69
C PRO A 218 20.52 -7.49 5.98
N VAL A 219 20.48 -8.16 7.14
CA VAL A 219 19.34 -8.98 7.58
C VAL A 219 18.07 -8.13 7.80
N ILE A 220 18.20 -7.00 8.49
CA ILE A 220 17.11 -6.04 8.72
C ILE A 220 16.64 -5.45 7.38
N THR A 221 17.59 -5.05 6.53
CA THR A 221 17.34 -4.48 5.21
C THR A 221 16.59 -5.45 4.31
N ALA A 222 16.99 -6.72 4.25
CA ALA A 222 16.28 -7.73 3.46
C ALA A 222 14.88 -8.03 4.01
N ARG A 223 14.66 -7.96 5.33
CA ARG A 223 13.35 -8.24 5.97
C ARG A 223 12.35 -7.10 5.82
N VAL A 224 12.82 -5.85 5.89
CA VAL A 224 11.98 -4.64 5.90
C VAL A 224 12.60 -3.52 5.07
N PRO A 225 12.84 -3.70 3.76
CA PRO A 225 13.59 -2.71 2.97
C PRO A 225 12.95 -1.31 2.97
N GLN A 226 11.63 -1.25 3.22
CA GLN A 226 10.88 0.00 3.30
C GLN A 226 11.35 0.94 4.43
N PHE A 227 12.09 0.43 5.44
CA PHE A 227 12.61 1.28 6.52
C PHE A 227 13.58 2.34 5.99
N LEU A 228 14.34 2.04 4.92
CA LEU A 228 15.26 2.97 4.26
C LEU A 228 14.56 4.23 3.70
N GLY A 229 13.25 4.16 3.49
CA GLY A 229 12.43 5.29 3.09
C GLY A 229 11.90 6.15 4.25
N LEU A 230 12.07 5.72 5.50
CA LEU A 230 11.57 6.43 6.67
C LEU A 230 12.47 7.61 7.04
N LYS A 231 11.94 8.55 7.81
CA LYS A 231 12.77 9.54 8.52
C LYS A 231 13.45 8.83 9.69
N THR A 232 14.71 9.15 9.96
CA THR A 232 15.46 8.60 11.11
C THR A 232 14.73 8.88 12.43
N THR A 233 14.12 10.06 12.57
CA THR A 233 13.26 10.42 13.71
C THR A 233 12.13 9.42 13.95
N ARG A 234 11.56 8.84 12.88
CA ARG A 234 10.47 7.85 12.99
C ARG A 234 10.97 6.51 13.54
N ILE A 235 12.20 6.14 13.19
CA ILE A 235 12.88 4.97 13.72
C ILE A 235 13.16 5.22 15.21
N LYS A 236 13.74 6.39 15.55
CA LYS A 236 13.99 6.83 16.92
C LYS A 236 12.76 6.75 17.81
N GLU A 237 11.67 7.40 17.39
CA GLU A 237 10.40 7.41 18.13
C GLU A 237 9.89 5.99 18.44
N THR A 238 10.16 5.04 17.54
CA THR A 238 9.75 3.66 17.74
C THR A 238 10.67 2.94 18.71
N VAL A 239 11.99 3.10 18.58
CA VAL A 239 12.98 2.53 19.51
C VAL A 239 12.74 3.06 20.93
N ASP A 240 12.70 4.38 21.11
CA ASP A 240 12.45 5.04 22.40
C ASP A 240 11.13 4.57 23.02
N ALA A 241 10.07 4.42 22.21
CA ALA A 241 8.78 3.96 22.72
C ALA A 241 8.82 2.51 23.18
N VAL A 242 9.61 1.66 22.52
CA VAL A 242 9.81 0.26 22.89
C VAL A 242 10.66 0.17 24.17
N ASP A 243 11.71 0.98 24.29
CA ASP A 243 12.50 1.07 25.52
C ASP A 243 11.65 1.49 26.73
N VAL A 244 10.83 2.54 26.56
CA VAL A 244 9.89 2.99 27.62
C VAL A 244 8.90 1.90 28.04
N MET A 245 8.50 1.00 27.14
CA MET A 245 7.54 -0.07 27.45
C MET A 245 8.20 -1.32 28.02
N PHE A 246 9.42 -1.67 27.59
CA PHE A 246 10.03 -2.98 27.83
C PHE A 246 11.41 -2.92 28.51
N GLY A 247 11.83 -1.73 28.93
CA GLY A 247 13.14 -1.44 29.53
C GLY A 247 14.20 -1.08 28.50
N ASP A 248 15.28 -0.46 28.98
CA ASP A 248 16.38 0.03 28.15
C ASP A 248 16.97 -1.07 27.25
N GLY A 249 17.25 -0.71 25.99
CA GLY A 249 17.80 -1.60 24.96
C GLY A 249 16.77 -2.54 24.30
N ALA A 250 15.52 -2.60 24.79
CA ALA A 250 14.48 -3.43 24.21
C ALA A 250 14.08 -2.99 22.78
N GLY A 251 14.24 -1.70 22.45
CA GLY A 251 14.01 -1.15 21.12
C GLY A 251 14.94 -1.77 20.09
N VAL A 252 16.24 -1.78 20.36
CA VAL A 252 17.26 -2.42 19.50
C VAL A 252 17.03 -3.93 19.43
N GLU A 253 16.78 -4.59 20.57
CA GLU A 253 16.45 -6.02 20.59
C GLU A 253 15.23 -6.35 19.71
N ALA A 254 14.21 -5.48 19.73
CA ALA A 254 13.03 -5.64 18.88
C ALA A 254 13.36 -5.47 17.39
N LEU A 255 14.32 -4.62 17.00
CA LEU A 255 14.78 -4.51 15.61
C LEU A 255 15.44 -5.80 15.12
N LEU A 256 16.26 -6.44 15.97
CA LEU A 256 16.96 -7.68 15.64
C LEU A 256 15.99 -8.86 15.48
N ARG A 257 15.03 -8.99 16.41
CA ARG A 257 14.06 -10.09 16.42
C ARG A 257 12.90 -9.88 15.44
N ASN A 258 12.44 -8.64 15.28
CA ASN A 258 11.23 -8.30 14.55
C ASN A 258 11.28 -6.86 14.01
N SER A 259 12.15 -6.65 13.04
CA SER A 259 12.46 -5.35 12.44
C SER A 259 11.23 -4.63 11.88
N ARG A 260 10.14 -5.35 11.58
CA ARG A 260 8.91 -4.75 11.04
C ARG A 260 8.20 -3.84 12.03
N ILE A 261 8.56 -3.85 13.31
CA ILE A 261 8.00 -2.96 14.33
C ILE A 261 8.11 -1.47 13.96
N VAL A 262 9.19 -1.05 13.28
CA VAL A 262 9.39 0.35 12.82
C VAL A 262 8.35 0.82 11.81
N MET A 263 7.68 -0.11 11.14
CA MET A 263 6.63 0.20 10.18
C MET A 263 5.27 0.49 10.85
N HIS A 264 5.16 0.34 12.17
CA HIS A 264 3.93 0.55 12.92
C HIS A 264 3.90 1.91 13.63
N ASN A 265 2.73 2.54 13.68
CA ASN A 265 2.52 3.79 14.40
C ASN A 265 2.72 3.60 15.91
N VAL A 266 3.59 4.41 16.53
CA VAL A 266 3.91 4.37 17.97
C VAL A 266 2.66 4.49 18.85
N SER A 267 1.72 5.38 18.51
CA SER A 267 0.46 5.50 19.26
C SER A 267 -0.38 4.22 19.19
N GLY A 268 -0.31 3.51 18.06
CA GLY A 268 -0.97 2.21 17.89
C GLY A 268 -0.32 1.13 18.74
N ILE A 269 1.01 1.09 18.75
CA ILE A 269 1.80 0.19 19.58
C ILE A 269 1.46 0.40 21.06
N ARG A 270 1.51 1.65 21.55
CA ARG A 270 1.18 1.99 22.95
C ARG A 270 -0.25 1.60 23.34
N ARG A 271 -1.23 1.81 22.46
CA ARG A 271 -2.62 1.38 22.71
C ARG A 271 -2.73 -0.15 22.82
N ALA A 272 -2.06 -0.88 21.94
CA ALA A 272 -2.04 -2.34 21.97
C ALA A 272 -1.35 -2.86 23.24
N TYR A 273 -0.20 -2.28 23.60
CA TYR A 273 0.52 -2.58 24.84
C TYR A 273 -0.35 -2.37 26.08
N ASN A 274 -0.91 -1.16 26.26
CA ASN A 274 -1.75 -0.83 27.40
C ASN A 274 -3.00 -1.74 27.49
N PHE A 275 -3.59 -2.10 26.35
CA PHE A 275 -4.72 -3.02 26.33
C PHE A 275 -4.32 -4.44 26.75
N LEU A 276 -3.16 -4.94 26.29
CA LEU A 276 -2.68 -6.26 26.66
C LEU A 276 -2.35 -6.35 28.15
N LEU A 277 -1.76 -5.29 28.73
CA LEU A 277 -1.61 -5.19 30.18
C LEU A 277 -2.96 -5.19 30.89
N SER A 278 -3.95 -4.44 30.38
CA SER A 278 -5.27 -4.34 31.04
C SER A 278 -6.09 -5.63 30.99
N VAL A 279 -5.77 -6.58 30.11
CA VAL A 279 -6.36 -7.93 30.12
C VAL A 279 -5.49 -8.96 30.85
N GLY A 280 -4.35 -8.55 31.42
CA GLY A 280 -3.53 -9.38 32.32
C GLY A 280 -2.24 -9.96 31.72
N PHE A 281 -1.76 -9.50 30.56
CA PHE A 281 -0.41 -9.87 30.10
C PHE A 281 0.65 -9.13 30.94
N THR A 282 1.76 -9.81 31.25
CA THR A 282 2.91 -9.18 31.90
C THR A 282 3.86 -8.55 30.89
N VAL A 283 4.68 -7.60 31.34
CA VAL A 283 5.66 -6.91 30.50
C VAL A 283 6.68 -7.90 29.93
N GLU A 284 7.14 -8.85 30.74
CA GLU A 284 8.13 -9.88 30.38
C GLU A 284 7.60 -10.75 29.25
N ARG A 285 6.33 -11.17 29.35
CA ARG A 285 5.69 -11.99 28.32
C ARG A 285 5.51 -11.23 27.01
N LEU A 286 5.18 -9.94 27.09
CA LEU A 286 5.06 -9.10 25.91
C LEU A 286 6.42 -8.81 25.25
N LYS A 287 7.49 -8.64 26.06
CA LYS A 287 8.86 -8.47 25.59
C LYS A 287 9.35 -9.66 24.77
N GLN A 288 9.03 -10.88 25.21
CA GLN A 288 9.34 -12.11 24.46
C GLN A 288 8.71 -12.16 23.05
N CYS A 289 7.60 -11.44 22.82
CA CYS A 289 6.95 -11.39 21.52
C CYS A 289 6.35 -10.01 21.21
N THR A 290 7.21 -9.07 20.79
CA THR A 290 6.81 -7.71 20.40
C THR A 290 5.81 -7.66 19.23
N ARG A 291 5.61 -8.78 18.51
CA ARG A 291 4.56 -8.90 17.49
C ARG A 291 3.15 -8.71 18.04
N PHE A 292 2.92 -8.93 19.33
CA PHE A 292 1.60 -8.74 19.94
C PHE A 292 1.17 -7.27 19.92
N VAL A 293 2.09 -6.35 20.23
CA VAL A 293 1.81 -4.91 20.27
C VAL A 293 1.72 -4.27 18.87
N MET A 294 2.02 -5.03 17.81
CA MET A 294 1.82 -4.58 16.42
C MET A 294 0.39 -4.80 15.91
N ARG A 295 -0.46 -5.51 16.66
CA ARG A 295 -1.85 -5.78 16.27
C ARG A 295 -2.74 -4.61 16.64
N SER A 296 -3.77 -4.37 15.81
CA SER A 296 -4.72 -3.28 16.08
C SER A 296 -5.51 -3.55 17.35
N GLU A 297 -5.33 -2.71 18.37
CA GLU A 297 -6.12 -2.74 19.60
C GLU A 297 -7.62 -2.72 19.29
N LYS A 298 -8.05 -1.75 18.49
CA LYS A 298 -9.46 -1.53 18.15
C LYS A 298 -10.08 -2.62 17.27
N PHE A 299 -9.35 -3.09 16.25
CA PHE A 299 -9.93 -3.96 15.22
C PHE A 299 -9.65 -5.44 15.44
N ILE A 300 -8.64 -5.79 16.23
CA ILE A 300 -8.21 -7.17 16.43
C ILE A 300 -8.23 -7.52 17.91
N LEU A 301 -7.44 -6.81 18.74
CA LEU A 301 -7.20 -7.25 20.11
C LEU A 301 -8.48 -7.21 20.97
N ARG A 302 -9.08 -6.02 21.09
CA ARG A 302 -10.28 -5.80 21.90
C ARG A 302 -11.49 -6.63 21.47
N PRO A 303 -11.88 -6.69 20.18
CA PRO A 303 -13.04 -7.50 19.80
C PRO A 303 -12.82 -8.99 20.05
N ARG A 304 -11.61 -9.53 19.79
CA ARG A 304 -11.32 -10.95 20.03
C ARG A 304 -11.28 -11.27 21.51
N ALA A 305 -10.59 -10.48 22.32
CA ALA A 305 -10.52 -10.71 23.76
C ALA A 305 -11.92 -10.75 24.40
N LYS A 306 -12.75 -9.74 24.11
CA LYS A 306 -14.14 -9.69 24.60
C LYS A 306 -14.98 -10.88 24.15
N PHE A 307 -14.82 -11.31 22.89
CA PHE A 307 -15.54 -12.49 22.41
C PHE A 307 -15.10 -13.76 23.14
N LEU A 308 -13.79 -13.96 23.31
CA LEU A 308 -13.23 -15.11 24.00
C LEU A 308 -13.64 -15.17 25.48
N GLU A 309 -13.69 -14.03 26.15
CA GLU A 309 -14.25 -13.91 27.50
C GLU A 309 -15.70 -14.41 27.56
N THR A 310 -16.55 -14.05 26.58
CA THR A 310 -17.94 -14.58 26.54
C THR A 310 -18.02 -16.09 26.30
N LYS A 311 -16.93 -16.71 25.83
CA LYS A 311 -16.81 -18.17 25.66
C LYS A 311 -16.07 -18.85 26.83
N GLY A 312 -15.75 -18.11 27.90
CA GLY A 312 -15.01 -18.64 29.05
C GLY A 312 -13.53 -18.94 28.76
N VAL A 313 -12.98 -18.44 27.65
CA VAL A 313 -11.58 -18.70 27.28
C VAL A 313 -10.67 -17.70 27.99
N ASN A 314 -9.67 -18.22 28.73
CA ASN A 314 -8.66 -17.39 29.37
C ASN A 314 -7.68 -16.84 28.31
N VAL A 315 -7.86 -15.56 27.96
CA VAL A 315 -7.10 -14.84 26.91
C VAL A 315 -5.64 -14.58 27.27
N VAL A 316 -5.29 -14.66 28.56
CA VAL A 316 -3.91 -14.53 29.02
C VAL A 316 -3.20 -15.85 28.82
N SER A 317 -3.76 -16.97 29.29
CA SER A 317 -3.11 -18.29 29.20
C SER A 317 -2.68 -18.63 27.76
N SER A 318 -3.56 -18.44 26.78
CA SER A 318 -3.27 -18.64 25.36
C SER A 318 -3.10 -17.31 24.63
N SER A 319 -1.94 -17.06 24.01
CA SER A 319 -1.67 -15.88 23.17
C SER A 319 -1.92 -16.13 21.68
N SER A 320 -2.27 -17.36 21.30
CA SER A 320 -2.43 -17.79 19.89
C SER A 320 -3.45 -16.94 19.12
N TRP A 321 -4.50 -16.47 19.81
CA TRP A 321 -5.56 -15.66 19.22
C TRP A 321 -5.10 -14.28 18.72
N ILE A 322 -3.96 -13.76 19.20
CA ILE A 322 -3.45 -12.44 18.85
C ILE A 322 -2.91 -12.43 17.41
N LEU A 323 -2.11 -13.45 17.08
CA LEU A 323 -1.41 -13.56 15.80
C LEU A 323 -2.16 -14.39 14.76
N MET A 324 -3.20 -15.13 15.17
CA MET A 324 -4.07 -15.88 14.27
C MET A 324 -4.69 -14.97 13.20
N THR A 325 -4.77 -15.46 11.96
CA THR A 325 -5.46 -14.78 10.86
C THR A 325 -6.95 -14.64 11.17
N GLU A 326 -7.66 -13.75 10.46
CA GLU A 326 -9.11 -13.63 10.66
C GLU A 326 -9.85 -14.89 10.21
N SER A 327 -9.46 -15.49 9.08
CA SER A 327 -10.01 -16.76 8.60
C SER A 327 -9.88 -17.87 9.64
N HIS A 328 -8.65 -18.18 10.08
CA HIS A 328 -8.44 -19.24 11.06
C HIS A 328 -9.13 -18.97 12.40
N PHE A 329 -9.26 -17.69 12.79
CA PHE A 329 -9.98 -17.33 14.00
C PHE A 329 -11.48 -17.59 13.86
N ILE A 330 -12.07 -17.31 12.69
CA ILE A 330 -13.47 -17.63 12.38
C ILE A 330 -13.67 -19.13 12.25
N ASP A 331 -12.75 -19.86 11.62
CA ASP A 331 -12.85 -21.33 11.50
C ASP A 331 -12.85 -21.99 12.88
N LYS A 332 -12.00 -21.50 13.80
CA LYS A 332 -11.98 -21.96 15.19
C LYS A 332 -13.18 -21.50 16.01
N TYR A 333 -13.72 -20.32 15.70
CA TYR A 333 -14.86 -19.71 16.41
C TYR A 333 -15.89 -19.15 15.41
N PRO A 334 -16.75 -20.00 14.83
CA PRO A 334 -17.66 -19.59 13.75
C PRO A 334 -18.59 -18.41 14.12
N ASP A 335 -19.02 -18.35 15.37
CA ASP A 335 -19.87 -17.27 15.90
C ASP A 335 -19.20 -15.89 15.89
N TYR A 336 -17.87 -15.83 15.77
CA TYR A 336 -17.12 -14.58 15.82
C TYR A 336 -17.49 -13.65 14.67
N ALA A 337 -17.80 -14.17 13.48
CA ALA A 337 -18.17 -13.36 12.32
C ALA A 337 -19.43 -12.52 12.61
N THR A 338 -20.45 -13.16 13.20
CA THR A 338 -21.69 -12.51 13.62
C THR A 338 -21.42 -11.52 14.75
N TYR A 339 -20.65 -11.93 15.77
CA TYR A 339 -20.27 -11.06 16.89
C TYR A 339 -19.53 -9.80 16.40
N LEU A 340 -18.57 -9.94 15.50
CA LEU A 340 -17.76 -8.83 15.00
C LEU A 340 -18.61 -7.80 14.25
N THR A 341 -19.61 -8.26 13.49
CA THR A 341 -20.57 -7.39 12.80
C THR A 341 -21.36 -6.55 13.79
N GLN A 342 -21.90 -7.18 14.83
CA GLN A 342 -22.63 -6.49 15.90
C GLN A 342 -21.73 -5.54 16.69
N TYR A 343 -20.51 -5.96 17.02
CA TYR A 343 -19.51 -5.16 17.71
C TYR A 343 -19.18 -3.88 16.94
N LYS A 344 -18.94 -3.99 15.63
CA LYS A 344 -18.69 -2.84 14.74
C LYS A 344 -19.90 -1.90 14.67
N ALA A 345 -21.13 -2.43 14.65
CA ALA A 345 -22.35 -1.62 14.65
C ALA A 345 -22.50 -0.80 15.95
N ARG A 346 -22.22 -1.40 17.12
CA ARG A 346 -22.24 -0.71 18.42
C ARG A 346 -21.22 0.44 18.49
N LEU A 347 -20.01 0.23 17.96
CA LEU A 347 -18.98 1.27 17.92
C LEU A 347 -19.36 2.47 17.03
N LYS A 348 -20.13 2.24 15.95
CA LYS A 348 -20.61 3.33 15.10
C LYS A 348 -21.65 4.19 15.82
N LYS A 349 -22.57 3.58 16.56
CA LYS A 349 -23.60 4.30 17.35
C LYS A 349 -22.97 5.19 18.42
N LYS A 350 -21.93 4.70 19.12
CA LYS A 350 -21.18 5.48 20.14
C LYS A 350 -20.37 6.67 19.60
N LYS A 351 -20.27 6.85 18.28
CA LYS A 351 -19.59 8.00 17.66
C LYS A 351 -20.55 9.09 17.17
N GLN A 352 -21.86 8.80 17.17
CA GLN A 352 -22.91 9.71 16.72
C GLN A 352 -23.61 10.40 17.90
N VAL A 353 -23.25 9.99 19.12
CA VAL A 353 -23.57 10.62 20.40
C VAL A 353 -22.25 11.14 20.93
#